data_AF-A0A6L5YC15-F1
#
_entry.id   AF-A0A6L5YC15-F1
#
_cell.length_a   1.000
_cell.length_b   1.000
_cell.length_c   1.000
_cell.angle_alpha   90.00
_cell.angle_beta   90.00
_cell.angle_gamma   90.00
#
_symmetry.space_group_name_H-M   'P 1'
#
loop_
_entity.id
_entity.type
_entity.pdbx_description
1 polymer ?
#
loop_
_entity_poly.entity_id
_entity_poly.type
_entity_poly.pdbx_seq_one_letter_code
_entity_poly.pdbx_strand_id
1 'polypeptide(L)'
;MPVINRDFPLSAEARKAHLKAILEDSKPISSVKVPGHGSQNVYRIPLQFLSYNPYNTRFLSQAKTWQKRLGRRLSNENPRDVEKIEEFLWSYKKDKNENTINSLIKEGQLQPGVVTIDGLILAGNRRFRLLNEIDRNPDKYNTQHANIEGLKCFEAAILGTVLTEKEIVRYESFYQYGAEDKVDYDPIQKYIAAHDQKDYGFELSEIAANFAALTNGDIKIVQRWLDVYALMAEYLEYIGEPEIYTALFGNEESFLNLLDTKKSLERGRTKNESWDYDDMDIADLQLRYFDYIRVGKSTHDFRIFKKIFLNKSRWKDFNKSVDETVGKASEEIFSIDEYRSKYPDETEDTISEIRNNDFREKAEKPLNQLYGTENAYLVSKADEETPYKTAQQAYQKLEKLSTFLDLGLDRISDLDKLLDKVREIQKLVGKIKMKID
;
A
#
# COMPACT_ATOMS: atom_id res chain seq x y z
N MET A 1 -0.47 -22.06 -18.16
CA MET A 1 -1.91 -21.87 -17.86
C MET A 1 -2.69 -22.41 -19.04
N PRO A 2 -3.85 -23.08 -18.84
CA PRO A 2 -4.72 -23.43 -19.97
C PRO A 2 -5.14 -22.14 -20.69
N VAL A 3 -5.20 -22.21 -22.02
CA VAL A 3 -5.58 -21.09 -22.89
C VAL A 3 -7.03 -20.73 -22.60
N ILE A 4 -7.33 -19.45 -22.34
CA ILE A 4 -8.71 -18.98 -22.24
C ILE A 4 -9.39 -19.30 -23.57
N ASN A 5 -10.57 -19.94 -23.53
CA ASN A 5 -11.33 -20.20 -24.74
C ASN A 5 -11.51 -18.87 -25.50
N ARG A 6 -11.29 -18.86 -26.83
CA ARG A 6 -11.31 -17.61 -27.62
C ARG A 6 -12.62 -16.83 -27.46
N ASP A 7 -13.69 -17.52 -27.07
CA ASP A 7 -15.03 -16.98 -26.88
C ASP A 7 -15.39 -16.69 -25.42
N PHE A 8 -14.42 -16.65 -24.49
CA PHE A 8 -14.66 -16.31 -23.08
C PHE A 8 -14.17 -14.89 -22.72
N PRO A 9 -15.02 -14.06 -22.10
CA PRO A 9 -16.45 -14.29 -21.85
C PRO A 9 -17.27 -14.24 -23.15
N LEU A 10 -18.46 -14.85 -23.15
CA LEU A 10 -19.41 -14.69 -24.26
C LEU A 10 -19.80 -13.20 -24.39
N SER A 11 -20.23 -12.76 -25.58
CA SER A 11 -20.55 -11.34 -25.82
C SER A 11 -21.58 -10.78 -24.82
N ALA A 12 -21.49 -9.48 -24.53
CA ALA A 12 -22.41 -8.80 -23.60
C ALA A 12 -23.89 -9.03 -23.96
N GLU A 13 -24.24 -9.07 -25.25
CA GLU A 13 -25.60 -9.37 -25.72
C GLU A 13 -26.03 -10.80 -25.37
N ALA A 14 -25.13 -11.78 -25.59
CA ALA A 14 -25.40 -13.18 -25.28
C ALA A 14 -25.57 -13.39 -23.76
N ARG A 15 -24.70 -12.78 -22.95
CA ARG A 15 -24.83 -12.79 -21.48
C ARG A 15 -26.15 -12.18 -21.04
N LYS A 16 -26.48 -11.00 -21.55
CA LYS A 16 -27.72 -10.29 -21.21
C LYS A 16 -28.98 -11.07 -21.56
N ALA A 17 -29.01 -11.70 -22.74
CA ALA A 17 -30.13 -12.54 -23.14
C ALA A 17 -30.29 -13.74 -22.18
N HIS A 18 -29.18 -14.40 -21.81
CA HIS A 18 -29.22 -15.54 -20.91
C HIS A 18 -29.65 -15.17 -19.48
N LEU A 19 -29.10 -14.08 -18.91
CA LEU A 19 -29.45 -13.66 -17.55
C LEU A 19 -30.90 -13.18 -17.45
N LYS A 20 -31.47 -12.61 -18.53
CA LYS A 20 -32.92 -12.33 -18.60
C LYS A 20 -33.75 -13.61 -18.56
N ALA A 21 -33.39 -14.62 -19.36
CA ALA A 21 -34.08 -15.91 -19.34
C ALA A 21 -34.00 -16.58 -17.95
N ILE A 22 -32.89 -16.45 -17.22
CA ILE A 22 -32.79 -16.92 -15.84
C ILE A 22 -33.81 -16.21 -14.93
N LEU A 23 -33.96 -14.89 -15.05
CA LEU A 23 -34.92 -14.13 -14.24
C LEU A 23 -36.38 -14.50 -14.54
N GLU A 24 -36.69 -14.86 -15.78
CA GLU A 24 -38.05 -15.19 -16.24
C GLU A 24 -38.42 -16.66 -15.96
N ASP A 25 -37.50 -17.60 -16.23
CA ASP A 25 -37.81 -19.02 -16.33
C ASP A 25 -37.25 -19.87 -15.18
N SER A 26 -36.25 -19.38 -14.44
CA SER A 26 -35.57 -20.18 -13.41
C SER A 26 -36.12 -19.98 -12.01
N LYS A 27 -36.16 -21.05 -11.22
CA LYS A 27 -36.49 -20.97 -9.79
C LYS A 27 -35.27 -20.46 -9.01
N PRO A 28 -35.44 -19.48 -8.11
CA PRO A 28 -34.35 -19.02 -7.26
C PRO A 28 -33.93 -20.12 -6.28
N ILE A 29 -32.64 -20.18 -5.98
CA ILE A 29 -32.06 -21.17 -5.06
C ILE A 29 -31.93 -20.64 -3.63
N SER A 30 -31.84 -19.33 -3.45
CA SER A 30 -31.78 -18.63 -2.16
C SER A 30 -32.06 -17.13 -2.34
N SER A 31 -31.81 -16.33 -1.31
CA SER A 31 -31.85 -14.87 -1.39
C SER A 31 -30.66 -14.24 -0.64
N VAL A 32 -30.24 -13.05 -1.07
CA VAL A 32 -29.14 -12.29 -0.47
C VAL A 32 -29.51 -10.82 -0.36
N LYS A 33 -29.05 -10.13 0.69
CA LYS A 33 -29.24 -8.69 0.84
C LYS A 33 -28.23 -7.95 -0.04
N VAL A 34 -28.74 -7.13 -0.95
CA VAL A 34 -27.96 -6.27 -1.83
C VAL A 34 -28.08 -4.82 -1.33
N PRO A 35 -26.97 -4.10 -1.11
CA PRO A 35 -27.00 -2.67 -0.78
C PRO A 35 -27.84 -1.88 -1.80
N GLY A 36 -28.76 -1.04 -1.33
CA GLY A 36 -29.64 -0.25 -2.18
C GLY A 36 -30.82 -1.01 -2.82
N HIS A 37 -30.82 -2.34 -2.86
CA HIS A 37 -31.88 -3.15 -3.47
C HIS A 37 -32.62 -4.09 -2.49
N GLY A 38 -32.19 -4.17 -1.23
CA GLY A 38 -32.84 -5.04 -0.25
C GLY A 38 -32.58 -6.52 -0.53
N SER A 39 -33.52 -7.40 -0.17
CA SER A 39 -33.38 -8.84 -0.43
C SER A 39 -33.62 -9.14 -1.91
N GLN A 40 -32.67 -9.83 -2.54
CA GLN A 40 -32.69 -10.21 -3.95
C GLN A 40 -32.59 -11.73 -4.10
N ASN A 41 -33.28 -12.27 -5.08
CA ASN A 41 -33.23 -13.70 -5.42
C ASN A 41 -31.86 -14.09 -5.98
N VAL A 42 -31.40 -15.28 -5.61
CA VAL A 42 -30.12 -15.84 -6.05
C VAL A 42 -30.38 -16.98 -7.02
N TYR A 43 -29.59 -17.01 -8.09
CA TYR A 43 -29.69 -17.97 -9.18
C TYR A 43 -28.34 -18.64 -9.44
N ARG A 44 -28.37 -19.79 -10.12
CA ARG A 44 -27.17 -20.44 -10.67
C ARG A 44 -26.95 -19.95 -12.09
N ILE A 45 -25.83 -19.27 -12.31
CA ILE A 45 -25.48 -18.66 -13.59
C ILE A 45 -24.27 -19.39 -14.17
N PRO A 46 -24.34 -20.01 -15.37
CA PRO A 46 -23.18 -20.69 -15.94
C PRO A 46 -22.00 -19.72 -16.15
N LEU A 47 -20.77 -20.16 -15.83
CA LEU A 47 -19.60 -19.28 -15.76
C LEU A 47 -19.34 -18.50 -17.06
N GLN A 48 -19.57 -19.11 -18.22
CA GLN A 48 -19.38 -18.51 -19.54
C GLN A 48 -20.26 -17.27 -19.81
N PHE A 49 -21.36 -17.10 -19.05
CA PHE A 49 -22.26 -15.97 -19.16
C PHE A 49 -21.92 -14.81 -18.22
N LEU A 50 -20.74 -14.83 -17.60
CA LEU A 50 -20.26 -13.81 -16.69
C LEU A 50 -18.91 -13.25 -17.13
N SER A 51 -18.62 -12.02 -16.70
CA SER A 51 -17.38 -11.30 -16.97
C SER A 51 -16.86 -10.62 -15.69
N TYR A 52 -15.55 -10.42 -15.62
CA TYR A 52 -14.90 -9.77 -14.48
C TYR A 52 -15.16 -8.26 -14.48
N ASN A 53 -15.27 -7.66 -13.29
CA ASN A 53 -15.04 -6.22 -13.15
C ASN A 53 -13.52 -5.91 -13.23
N PRO A 54 -13.03 -5.19 -14.26
CA PRO A 54 -11.59 -4.92 -14.45
C PRO A 54 -10.98 -3.96 -13.41
N TYR A 55 -11.81 -3.19 -12.71
CA TYR A 55 -11.37 -2.16 -11.75
C TYR A 55 -11.80 -2.51 -10.33
N ASN A 56 -11.59 -3.76 -9.97
CA ASN A 56 -11.85 -4.25 -8.63
C ASN A 56 -10.81 -3.69 -7.65
N THR A 57 -11.25 -3.28 -6.47
CA THR A 57 -10.40 -2.59 -5.48
C THR A 57 -9.29 -3.48 -4.90
N ARG A 58 -9.37 -4.81 -5.08
CA ARG A 58 -8.32 -5.74 -4.64
C ARG A 58 -7.03 -5.65 -5.44
N PHE A 59 -7.12 -5.18 -6.68
CA PHE A 59 -5.97 -5.04 -7.57
C PHE A 59 -6.00 -3.71 -8.34
N LEU A 60 -6.65 -2.68 -7.78
CA LEU A 60 -6.90 -1.42 -8.49
C LEU A 60 -5.60 -0.71 -8.87
N SER A 61 -4.59 -0.73 -7.99
CA SER A 61 -3.25 -0.21 -8.30
C SER A 61 -2.62 -0.93 -9.50
N GLN A 62 -2.69 -2.26 -9.56
CA GLN A 62 -2.19 -3.04 -10.70
C GLN A 62 -2.98 -2.75 -11.99
N ALA A 63 -4.32 -2.71 -11.90
CA ALA A 63 -5.19 -2.42 -13.04
C ALA A 63 -4.90 -1.04 -13.65
N LYS A 64 -4.74 -0.01 -12.81
CA LYS A 64 -4.43 1.35 -13.26
C LYS A 64 -3.02 1.49 -13.82
N THR A 65 -2.04 0.87 -13.17
CA THR A 65 -0.66 0.81 -13.68
C THR A 65 -0.63 0.18 -15.07
N TRP A 66 -1.37 -0.91 -15.26
CA TRP A 66 -1.48 -1.56 -16.55
C TRP A 66 -2.24 -0.72 -17.59
N GLN A 67 -3.32 -0.04 -17.19
CA GLN A 67 -4.01 0.92 -18.05
C GLN A 67 -3.08 2.03 -18.54
N LYS A 68 -2.25 2.58 -17.65
CA LYS A 68 -1.27 3.62 -18.00
C LYS A 68 -0.32 3.12 -19.08
N ARG A 69 0.18 1.87 -18.94
CA ARG A 69 1.03 1.23 -19.94
C ARG A 69 0.33 1.02 -21.28
N LEU A 70 -0.92 0.56 -21.28
CA LEU A 70 -1.67 0.30 -22.50
C LEU A 70 -2.10 1.57 -23.24
N GLY A 71 -2.11 2.73 -22.56
CA GLY A 71 -2.71 3.96 -23.09
C GLY A 71 -4.23 3.86 -23.29
N ARG A 72 -4.86 2.81 -22.76
CA ARG A 72 -6.30 2.55 -22.83
C ARG A 72 -6.78 1.78 -21.60
N ARG A 73 -8.07 1.86 -21.32
CA ARG A 73 -8.71 1.09 -20.25
C ARG A 73 -8.65 -0.42 -20.52
N LEU A 74 -8.60 -1.19 -19.43
CA LEU A 74 -8.80 -2.64 -19.46
C LEU A 74 -10.25 -2.95 -19.85
N SER A 75 -10.43 -3.89 -20.76
CA SER A 75 -11.73 -4.37 -21.21
C SER A 75 -12.00 -5.76 -20.65
N ASN A 76 -13.18 -5.95 -20.07
CA ASN A 76 -13.68 -7.28 -19.70
C ASN A 76 -14.16 -8.10 -20.91
N GLU A 77 -14.17 -7.53 -22.11
CA GLU A 77 -14.55 -8.20 -23.36
C GLU A 77 -13.33 -8.61 -24.21
N ASN A 78 -12.13 -8.10 -23.89
CA ASN A 78 -10.92 -8.46 -24.61
C ASN A 78 -10.24 -9.67 -23.94
N PRO A 79 -10.08 -10.81 -24.61
CA PRO A 79 -9.50 -12.01 -24.00
C PRO A 79 -8.11 -11.80 -23.36
N ARG A 80 -7.25 -10.95 -23.96
CA ARG A 80 -5.92 -10.66 -23.39
C ARG A 80 -5.99 -9.84 -22.11
N ASP A 81 -6.92 -8.89 -22.05
CA ASP A 81 -7.15 -8.10 -20.84
C ASP A 81 -7.78 -8.99 -19.75
N VAL A 82 -8.67 -9.90 -20.11
CA VAL A 82 -9.27 -10.89 -19.21
C VAL A 82 -8.22 -11.83 -18.62
N GLU A 83 -7.28 -12.33 -19.44
CA GLU A 83 -6.12 -13.09 -18.95
C GLU A 83 -5.34 -12.29 -17.89
N LYS A 84 -5.11 -11.00 -18.14
CA LYS A 84 -4.39 -10.14 -17.20
C LYS A 84 -5.17 -9.88 -15.91
N ILE A 85 -6.48 -9.69 -16.01
CA ILE A 85 -7.37 -9.55 -14.83
C ILE A 85 -7.36 -10.84 -13.99
N GLU A 86 -7.38 -12.02 -14.63
CA GLU A 86 -7.29 -13.31 -13.94
C GLU A 86 -5.93 -13.51 -13.27
N GLU A 87 -4.85 -13.01 -13.88
CA GLU A 87 -3.51 -13.00 -13.31
C GLU A 87 -3.46 -12.15 -12.03
N PHE A 88 -4.01 -10.93 -12.05
CA PHE A 88 -4.11 -10.07 -10.87
C PHE A 88 -4.93 -10.72 -9.74
N LEU A 89 -6.07 -11.33 -10.09
CA LEU A 89 -6.91 -12.03 -9.13
C LEU A 89 -6.25 -13.29 -8.55
N TRP A 90 -5.38 -13.96 -9.31
CA TRP A 90 -4.64 -15.14 -8.87
C TRP A 90 -3.46 -14.77 -7.96
N SER A 91 -2.66 -13.79 -8.37
CA SER A 91 -1.49 -13.35 -7.60
C SER A 91 -1.90 -12.77 -6.26
N TYR A 92 -3.08 -12.14 -6.20
CA TYR A 92 -3.68 -11.69 -4.95
C TYR A 92 -3.89 -12.83 -3.95
N LYS A 93 -3.09 -12.84 -2.88
CA LYS A 93 -3.09 -13.87 -1.82
C LYS A 93 -3.01 -15.28 -2.39
N LYS A 94 -2.04 -15.51 -3.28
CA LYS A 94 -1.75 -16.80 -3.92
C LYS A 94 -1.79 -17.97 -2.91
N ASP A 95 -1.18 -17.81 -1.74
CA ASP A 95 -1.11 -18.82 -0.69
C ASP A 95 -2.48 -19.23 -0.11
N LYS A 96 -3.51 -18.39 -0.27
CA LYS A 96 -4.88 -18.68 0.18
C LYS A 96 -5.76 -19.25 -0.94
N ASN A 97 -5.30 -19.32 -2.18
CA ASN A 97 -6.12 -19.79 -3.30
C ASN A 97 -6.44 -21.27 -3.16
N GLU A 98 -5.46 -22.10 -2.80
CA GLU A 98 -5.67 -23.56 -2.62
C GLU A 98 -6.71 -23.85 -1.53
N ASN A 99 -6.59 -23.21 -0.37
CA ASN A 99 -7.58 -23.34 0.71
C ASN A 99 -8.99 -22.92 0.26
N THR A 100 -9.07 -21.84 -0.53
CA THR A 100 -10.37 -21.36 -1.04
C THR A 100 -10.94 -22.34 -2.07
N ILE A 101 -10.12 -22.88 -2.96
CA ILE A 101 -10.52 -23.91 -3.93
C ILE A 101 -11.03 -25.17 -3.20
N ASN A 102 -10.30 -25.63 -2.18
CA ASN A 102 -10.71 -26.80 -1.39
C ASN A 102 -12.05 -26.58 -0.69
N SER A 103 -12.27 -25.38 -0.14
CA SER A 103 -13.58 -25.00 0.42
C SER A 103 -14.67 -24.97 -0.65
N LEU A 104 -14.42 -24.40 -1.83
CA LEU A 104 -15.39 -24.41 -2.94
C LEU A 104 -15.75 -25.83 -3.38
N ILE A 105 -14.77 -26.73 -3.45
CA ILE A 105 -14.99 -28.13 -3.83
C ILE A 105 -15.83 -28.88 -2.77
N LYS A 106 -15.55 -28.65 -1.49
CA LYS A 106 -16.20 -29.36 -0.39
C LYS A 106 -17.57 -28.81 -0.01
N GLU A 107 -17.71 -27.49 -0.01
CA GLU A 107 -18.83 -26.76 0.60
C GLU A 107 -19.62 -25.91 -0.41
N GLY A 108 -19.11 -25.77 -1.65
CA GLY A 108 -19.70 -24.87 -2.64
C GLY A 108 -19.50 -23.40 -2.29
N GLN A 109 -20.39 -22.53 -2.78
CA GLN A 109 -20.34 -21.11 -2.45
C GLN A 109 -20.99 -20.83 -1.10
N LEU A 110 -20.19 -20.41 -0.11
CA LEU A 110 -20.72 -20.02 1.21
C LEU A 110 -21.52 -18.71 1.20
N GLN A 111 -21.27 -17.84 0.22
CA GLN A 111 -21.96 -16.56 0.07
C GLN A 111 -22.34 -16.37 -1.40
N PRO A 112 -23.53 -15.89 -1.74
CA PRO A 112 -23.86 -15.50 -3.11
C PRO A 112 -23.03 -14.30 -3.57
N GLY A 113 -22.71 -14.26 -4.86
CA GLY A 113 -22.19 -13.06 -5.51
C GLY A 113 -23.31 -12.10 -5.94
N VAL A 114 -22.93 -11.02 -6.61
CA VAL A 114 -23.87 -10.07 -7.22
C VAL A 114 -23.36 -9.69 -8.60
N VAL A 115 -24.24 -9.72 -9.58
CA VAL A 115 -23.93 -9.43 -10.98
C VAL A 115 -24.94 -8.48 -11.60
N THR A 116 -24.54 -7.75 -12.64
CA THR A 116 -25.45 -6.96 -13.47
C THR A 116 -26.20 -7.84 -14.47
N ILE A 117 -27.27 -7.32 -15.08
CA ILE A 117 -28.06 -8.06 -16.08
C ILE A 117 -27.25 -8.49 -17.31
N ASP A 118 -26.16 -7.78 -17.63
CA ASP A 118 -25.21 -8.09 -18.71
C ASP A 118 -24.02 -8.95 -18.25
N GLY A 119 -24.07 -9.49 -17.03
CA GLY A 119 -23.15 -10.48 -16.52
C GLY A 119 -21.84 -9.93 -15.96
N LEU A 120 -21.73 -8.63 -15.69
CA LEU A 120 -20.57 -8.06 -14.99
C LEU A 120 -20.65 -8.41 -13.50
N ILE A 121 -19.56 -8.95 -12.94
CA ILE A 121 -19.50 -9.28 -11.52
C ILE A 121 -19.21 -8.04 -10.68
N LEU A 122 -20.12 -7.71 -9.77
CA LEU A 122 -19.98 -6.64 -8.79
C LEU A 122 -19.41 -7.16 -7.45
N ALA A 123 -19.74 -8.40 -7.10
CA ALA A 123 -19.25 -9.06 -5.89
C ALA A 123 -18.85 -10.50 -6.20
N GLY A 124 -17.61 -10.86 -5.84
CA GLY A 124 -17.11 -12.22 -5.96
C GLY A 124 -16.11 -12.48 -7.09
N ASN A 125 -15.48 -11.45 -7.68
CA ASN A 125 -14.45 -11.58 -8.74
C ASN A 125 -13.41 -12.68 -8.47
N ARG A 126 -12.79 -12.68 -7.28
CA ARG A 126 -11.79 -13.71 -6.90
C ARG A 126 -12.40 -15.10 -6.91
N ARG A 127 -13.61 -15.27 -6.39
CA ARG A 127 -14.29 -16.57 -6.36
C ARG A 127 -14.62 -17.06 -7.75
N PHE A 128 -15.12 -16.17 -8.61
CA PHE A 128 -15.37 -16.48 -10.01
C PHE A 128 -14.09 -16.92 -10.75
N ARG A 129 -12.94 -16.26 -10.48
CA ARG A 129 -11.65 -16.71 -11.02
C ARG A 129 -11.24 -18.11 -10.55
N LEU A 130 -11.51 -18.44 -9.30
CA LEU A 130 -11.21 -19.78 -8.75
C LEU A 130 -12.17 -20.84 -9.29
N LEU A 131 -13.44 -20.51 -9.54
CA LEU A 131 -14.38 -21.43 -10.20
C LEU A 131 -13.96 -21.69 -11.65
N ASN A 132 -13.53 -20.66 -12.39
CA ASN A 132 -12.97 -20.82 -13.74
C ASN A 132 -11.69 -21.68 -13.74
N GLU A 133 -10.84 -21.59 -12.71
CA GLU A 133 -9.69 -22.50 -12.56
C GLU A 133 -10.11 -23.96 -12.49
N ILE A 134 -11.14 -24.24 -11.70
CA ILE A 134 -11.63 -25.59 -11.47
C ILE A 134 -12.27 -26.13 -12.75
N ASP A 135 -13.12 -25.34 -13.41
CA ASP A 135 -13.83 -25.73 -14.63
C ASP A 135 -12.88 -25.97 -15.81
N ARG A 136 -11.81 -25.14 -15.95
CA ARG A 136 -10.81 -25.30 -17.02
C ARG A 136 -9.79 -26.40 -16.76
N ASN A 137 -9.64 -26.85 -15.51
CA ASN A 137 -8.67 -27.89 -15.13
C ASN A 137 -9.32 -29.02 -14.33
N PRO A 138 -10.36 -29.69 -14.87
CA PRO A 138 -11.12 -30.68 -14.11
C PRO A 138 -10.23 -31.82 -13.62
N ASP A 139 -9.28 -32.30 -14.42
CA ASP A 139 -8.37 -33.40 -14.04
C ASP A 139 -7.50 -33.08 -12.82
N LYS A 140 -7.21 -31.80 -12.58
CA LYS A 140 -6.43 -31.35 -11.42
C LYS A 140 -7.25 -31.38 -10.12
N TYR A 141 -8.56 -31.19 -10.21
CA TYR A 141 -9.44 -30.97 -9.06
C TYR A 141 -10.48 -32.07 -8.84
N ASN A 142 -10.73 -32.89 -9.86
CA ASN A 142 -11.63 -34.04 -9.82
C ASN A 142 -10.91 -35.22 -9.15
N THR A 143 -10.84 -35.19 -7.82
CA THR A 143 -10.40 -36.33 -7.02
C THR A 143 -11.57 -37.30 -6.81
N GLN A 144 -11.29 -38.57 -6.49
CA GLN A 144 -12.27 -39.69 -6.44
C GLN A 144 -13.51 -39.48 -5.51
N HIS A 145 -13.61 -38.34 -4.80
CA HIS A 145 -14.69 -38.00 -3.88
C HIS A 145 -15.29 -36.59 -4.07
N ALA A 146 -14.88 -35.83 -5.09
CA ALA A 146 -15.31 -34.45 -5.31
C ALA A 146 -16.25 -34.33 -6.52
N ASN A 147 -17.55 -34.07 -6.30
CA ASN A 147 -18.44 -33.71 -7.41
C ASN A 147 -18.24 -32.24 -7.79
N ILE A 148 -17.42 -31.99 -8.81
CA ILE A 148 -17.14 -30.64 -9.33
C ILE A 148 -18.18 -30.15 -10.36
N GLU A 149 -19.16 -30.97 -10.76
CA GLU A 149 -20.14 -30.60 -11.79
C GLU A 149 -21.01 -29.40 -11.36
N GLY A 150 -21.29 -29.28 -10.06
CA GLY A 150 -22.01 -28.14 -9.48
C GLY A 150 -21.22 -26.82 -9.49
N LEU A 151 -19.91 -26.84 -9.78
CA LEU A 151 -19.02 -25.67 -9.76
C LEU A 151 -18.90 -24.97 -11.12
N LYS A 152 -19.62 -25.45 -12.13
CA LYS A 152 -19.74 -24.81 -13.46
C LYS A 152 -20.69 -23.61 -13.48
N CYS A 153 -21.28 -23.29 -12.34
CA CYS A 153 -22.17 -22.16 -12.15
C CYS A 153 -21.64 -21.26 -11.03
N PHE A 154 -21.93 -19.97 -11.16
CA PHE A 154 -21.77 -18.98 -10.12
C PHE A 154 -23.12 -18.69 -9.48
N GLU A 155 -23.20 -18.81 -8.16
CA GLU A 155 -24.41 -18.50 -7.40
C GLU A 155 -24.43 -17.00 -7.08
N ALA A 156 -25.38 -16.24 -7.66
CA ALA A 156 -25.45 -14.79 -7.51
C ALA A 156 -26.86 -14.21 -7.66
N ALA A 157 -27.05 -13.03 -7.06
CA ALA A 157 -28.18 -12.16 -7.38
C ALA A 157 -27.92 -11.38 -8.67
N ILE A 158 -28.94 -11.24 -9.51
CA ILE A 158 -28.89 -10.51 -10.78
C ILE A 158 -29.61 -9.18 -10.61
N LEU A 159 -28.89 -8.07 -10.77
CA LEU A 159 -29.51 -6.75 -10.81
C LEU A 159 -30.15 -6.54 -12.18
N GLY A 160 -31.46 -6.27 -12.22
CA GLY A 160 -32.24 -6.17 -13.46
C GLY A 160 -31.89 -4.99 -14.38
N THR A 161 -30.91 -4.17 -14.02
CA THR A 161 -30.46 -3.01 -14.78
C THR A 161 -28.97 -3.10 -15.09
N VAL A 162 -28.59 -2.53 -16.23
CA VAL A 162 -27.18 -2.23 -16.50
C VAL A 162 -26.81 -1.02 -15.66
N LEU A 163 -25.67 -1.08 -14.98
CA LEU A 163 -25.20 -0.03 -14.10
C LEU A 163 -24.26 0.93 -14.83
N THR A 164 -24.27 2.19 -14.43
CA THR A 164 -23.25 3.17 -14.81
C THR A 164 -21.90 2.86 -14.14
N GLU A 165 -20.80 3.37 -14.69
CA GLU A 165 -19.48 3.23 -14.04
C GLU A 165 -19.47 3.75 -12.61
N LYS A 166 -20.15 4.88 -12.37
CA LYS A 166 -20.32 5.47 -11.03
C LYS A 166 -20.96 4.46 -10.07
N GLU A 167 -22.01 3.77 -10.49
CA GLU A 167 -22.69 2.75 -9.69
C GLU A 167 -21.81 1.51 -9.48
N ILE A 168 -21.07 1.06 -10.51
CA ILE A 168 -20.14 -0.07 -10.38
C ILE A 168 -19.07 0.22 -9.31
N VAL A 169 -18.47 1.41 -9.34
CA VAL A 169 -17.46 1.84 -8.35
C VAL A 169 -18.04 1.93 -6.95
N ARG A 170 -19.29 2.42 -6.82
CA ARG A 170 -20.04 2.43 -5.55
C ARG A 170 -20.19 1.02 -4.99
N TYR A 171 -20.66 0.06 -5.81
CA TYR A 171 -20.85 -1.32 -5.39
C TYR A 171 -19.54 -1.99 -4.99
N GLU A 172 -18.49 -1.82 -5.79
CA GLU A 172 -17.18 -2.38 -5.48
C GLU A 172 -16.70 -1.93 -4.09
N SER A 173 -16.89 -0.64 -3.78
CA SER A 173 -16.47 -0.08 -2.49
C SER A 173 -17.33 -0.60 -1.34
N PHE A 174 -18.65 -0.70 -1.53
CA PHE A 174 -19.55 -1.28 -0.52
C PHE A 174 -19.20 -2.73 -0.20
N TYR A 175 -18.95 -3.56 -1.22
CA TYR A 175 -18.66 -4.98 -1.00
C TYR A 175 -17.30 -5.21 -0.36
N GLN A 176 -16.30 -4.35 -0.61
CA GLN A 176 -15.00 -4.52 0.04
C GLN A 176 -14.83 -3.80 1.37
N TYR A 177 -15.45 -2.62 1.55
CA TYR A 177 -15.20 -1.73 2.68
C TYR A 177 -16.46 -1.39 3.48
N GLY A 178 -17.63 -1.88 3.06
CA GLY A 178 -18.89 -1.74 3.80
C GLY A 178 -19.27 -2.95 4.65
N ALA A 179 -18.69 -4.13 4.39
CA ALA A 179 -18.91 -5.35 5.18
C ALA A 179 -17.87 -5.51 6.29
N GLU A 180 -18.25 -6.08 7.44
CA GLU A 180 -17.38 -6.25 8.63
C GLU A 180 -16.21 -7.21 8.43
N ASP A 181 -16.22 -8.03 7.36
CA ASP A 181 -15.13 -8.93 7.02
C ASP A 181 -13.93 -8.16 6.49
N LYS A 182 -13.06 -7.75 7.43
CA LYS A 182 -11.77 -7.13 7.15
C LYS A 182 -10.91 -8.08 6.31
N VAL A 183 -10.77 -7.77 5.04
CA VAL A 183 -9.74 -8.40 4.21
C VAL A 183 -8.48 -7.54 4.29
N ASP A 184 -7.34 -8.17 4.60
CA ASP A 184 -6.01 -7.55 4.48
C ASP A 184 -5.78 -7.10 3.03
N TYR A 185 -5.95 -5.82 2.74
CA TYR A 185 -5.62 -5.23 1.44
C TYR A 185 -4.29 -4.50 1.53
N ASP A 186 -3.62 -4.32 0.39
CA ASP A 186 -2.56 -3.33 0.35
C ASP A 186 -3.19 -1.98 0.74
N PRO A 187 -2.64 -1.29 1.75
CA PRO A 187 -3.26 -0.08 2.24
C PRO A 187 -3.40 1.02 1.20
N ILE A 188 -2.62 1.00 0.10
CA ILE A 188 -2.70 2.04 -0.92
C ILE A 188 -4.03 2.03 -1.68
N GLN A 189 -4.68 0.86 -1.79
CA GLN A 189 -5.88 0.67 -2.62
C GLN A 189 -7.02 1.62 -2.21
N LYS A 190 -7.16 1.89 -0.91
CA LYS A 190 -8.24 2.77 -0.39
C LYS A 190 -8.06 4.22 -0.83
N TYR A 191 -6.81 4.71 -0.94
CA TYR A 191 -6.54 6.08 -1.39
C TYR A 191 -6.89 6.24 -2.86
N ILE A 192 -6.47 5.27 -3.69
CA ILE A 192 -6.78 5.24 -5.12
C ILE A 192 -8.29 5.14 -5.34
N ALA A 193 -8.97 4.25 -4.61
CA ALA A 193 -10.42 4.07 -4.74
C ALA A 193 -11.22 5.31 -4.27
N ALA A 194 -10.77 6.00 -3.22
CA ALA A 194 -11.38 7.24 -2.77
C ALA A 194 -11.19 8.38 -3.79
N HIS A 195 -10.01 8.47 -4.40
CA HIS A 195 -9.75 9.42 -5.48
C HIS A 195 -10.63 9.12 -6.71
N ASP A 196 -10.73 7.86 -7.13
CA ASP A 196 -11.60 7.47 -8.25
C ASP A 196 -13.04 7.86 -8.01
N GLN A 197 -13.57 7.63 -6.79
CA GLN A 197 -14.91 8.11 -6.47
C GLN A 197 -15.00 9.64 -6.56
N LYS A 198 -13.97 10.39 -6.18
CA LYS A 198 -13.99 11.84 -6.35
C LYS A 198 -14.04 12.24 -7.83
N ASP A 199 -13.29 11.57 -8.70
CA ASP A 199 -13.30 11.78 -10.15
C ASP A 199 -14.64 11.44 -10.79
N TYR A 200 -15.32 10.40 -10.31
CA TYR A 200 -16.68 10.06 -10.70
C TYR A 200 -17.76 11.00 -10.10
N GLY A 201 -17.35 12.07 -9.44
CA GLY A 201 -18.23 13.14 -8.94
C GLY A 201 -19.05 12.73 -7.73
N PHE A 202 -18.51 11.88 -6.85
CA PHE A 202 -19.12 11.63 -5.54
C PHE A 202 -18.82 12.77 -4.57
N GLU A 203 -19.78 13.07 -3.70
CA GLU A 203 -19.56 13.95 -2.56
C GLU A 203 -18.78 13.24 -1.45
N LEU A 204 -18.03 14.00 -0.63
CA LEU A 204 -17.21 13.42 0.45
C LEU A 204 -18.04 12.58 1.44
N SER A 205 -19.30 12.96 1.68
CA SER A 205 -20.23 12.20 2.52
C SER A 205 -20.64 10.87 1.89
N GLU A 206 -20.81 10.83 0.56
CA GLU A 206 -21.10 9.58 -0.15
C GLU A 206 -19.89 8.66 -0.13
N ILE A 207 -18.69 9.20 -0.34
CA ILE A 207 -17.44 8.43 -0.23
C ILE A 207 -17.32 7.88 1.20
N ALA A 208 -17.52 8.70 2.22
CA ALA A 208 -17.46 8.24 3.60
C ALA A 208 -18.45 7.09 3.88
N ALA A 209 -19.68 7.18 3.36
CA ALA A 209 -20.67 6.11 3.49
C ALA A 209 -20.28 4.83 2.73
N ASN A 210 -19.67 4.93 1.55
CA ASN A 210 -19.22 3.77 0.76
C ASN A 210 -18.09 3.00 1.45
N PHE A 211 -17.29 3.68 2.29
CA PHE A 211 -16.17 3.11 3.05
C PHE A 211 -16.48 3.02 4.55
N ALA A 212 -17.74 2.86 4.95
CA ALA A 212 -18.18 2.99 6.33
C ALA A 212 -17.40 2.14 7.35
N ALA A 213 -16.92 0.94 7.00
CA ALA A 213 -16.15 0.11 7.92
C ALA A 213 -14.76 0.68 8.25
N LEU A 214 -14.25 1.61 7.43
CA LEU A 214 -12.96 2.27 7.60
C LEU A 214 -13.09 3.72 8.04
N THR A 215 -14.17 4.40 7.65
CA THR A 215 -14.38 5.83 7.91
C THR A 215 -15.33 6.08 9.08
N ASN A 216 -16.17 5.11 9.46
CA ASN A 216 -17.33 5.32 10.33
C ASN A 216 -18.21 6.50 9.89
N GLY A 217 -18.25 6.81 8.58
CA GLY A 217 -18.95 7.96 8.03
C GLY A 217 -18.25 9.33 8.23
N ASP A 218 -17.03 9.37 8.75
CA ASP A 218 -16.30 10.62 8.97
C ASP A 218 -15.65 11.14 7.66
N ILE A 219 -16.19 12.25 7.17
CA ILE A 219 -15.68 12.95 5.97
C ILE A 219 -14.22 13.42 6.13
N LYS A 220 -13.75 13.66 7.36
CA LYS A 220 -12.36 14.09 7.61
C LYS A 220 -11.36 12.97 7.32
N ILE A 221 -11.76 11.72 7.52
CA ILE A 221 -10.94 10.56 7.15
C ILE A 221 -10.79 10.49 5.64
N VAL A 222 -11.89 10.69 4.90
CA VAL A 222 -11.87 10.76 3.43
C VAL A 222 -11.00 11.94 2.95
N GLN A 223 -11.15 13.12 3.53
CA GLN A 223 -10.31 14.27 3.17
C GLN A 223 -8.83 13.95 3.40
N ARG A 224 -8.49 13.34 4.54
CA ARG A 224 -7.11 12.89 4.81
C ARG A 224 -6.63 11.89 3.76
N TRP A 225 -7.47 10.96 3.31
CA TRP A 225 -7.10 10.03 2.25
C TRP A 225 -6.82 10.72 0.91
N LEU A 226 -7.63 11.70 0.53
CA LEU A 226 -7.40 12.50 -0.68
C LEU A 226 -6.09 13.31 -0.58
N ASP A 227 -5.80 13.88 0.59
CA ASP A 227 -4.52 14.58 0.82
C ASP A 227 -3.32 13.63 0.72
N VAL A 228 -3.43 12.40 1.25
CA VAL A 228 -2.37 11.36 1.11
C VAL A 228 -2.23 10.93 -0.35
N TYR A 229 -3.34 10.74 -1.07
CA TYR A 229 -3.31 10.41 -2.49
C TYR A 229 -2.57 11.49 -3.29
N ALA A 230 -2.80 12.77 -3.01
CA ALA A 230 -2.08 13.86 -3.67
C ALA A 230 -0.56 13.74 -3.49
N LEU A 231 -0.08 13.45 -2.26
CA LEU A 231 1.34 13.21 -2.01
C LEU A 231 1.88 11.97 -2.74
N MET A 232 1.08 10.91 -2.84
CA MET A 232 1.44 9.71 -3.61
C MET A 232 1.57 10.02 -5.11
N ALA A 233 0.64 10.79 -5.67
CA ALA A 233 0.69 11.21 -7.07
C ALA A 233 1.89 12.12 -7.34
N GLU A 234 2.15 13.10 -6.47
CA GLU A 234 3.34 13.97 -6.54
C GLU A 234 4.64 13.17 -6.44
N TYR A 235 4.69 12.12 -5.62
CA TYR A 235 5.84 11.22 -5.56
C TYR A 235 6.04 10.44 -6.85
N LEU A 236 4.97 9.88 -7.43
CA LEU A 236 5.04 9.17 -8.71
C LEU A 236 5.53 10.08 -9.83
N GLU A 237 5.05 11.31 -9.90
CA GLU A 237 5.57 12.34 -10.81
C GLU A 237 7.05 12.63 -10.55
N TYR A 238 7.43 12.82 -9.28
CA TYR A 238 8.80 13.10 -8.87
C TYR A 238 9.78 12.01 -9.30
N ILE A 239 9.42 10.74 -9.14
CA ILE A 239 10.28 9.63 -9.58
C ILE A 239 10.18 9.37 -11.09
N GLY A 240 9.35 10.10 -11.84
CA GLY A 240 9.15 9.91 -13.28
C GLY A 240 8.35 8.66 -13.64
N GLU A 241 7.46 8.22 -12.75
CA GLU A 241 6.57 7.05 -12.94
C GLU A 241 5.10 7.43 -12.69
N PRO A 242 4.56 8.46 -13.38
CA PRO A 242 3.20 8.92 -13.15
C PRO A 242 2.19 7.80 -13.38
N GLU A 243 1.26 7.64 -12.42
CA GLU A 243 0.21 6.62 -12.40
C GLU A 243 0.69 5.15 -12.35
N ILE A 244 1.99 4.91 -12.08
CA ILE A 244 2.55 3.58 -11.79
C ILE A 244 2.36 3.29 -10.29
N TYR A 245 1.11 3.06 -9.90
CA TYR A 245 0.73 2.93 -8.49
C TYR A 245 1.39 1.77 -7.75
N THR A 246 1.88 0.75 -8.44
CA THR A 246 2.60 -0.37 -7.82
C THR A 246 3.93 0.04 -7.21
N ALA A 247 4.54 1.15 -7.67
CA ALA A 247 5.73 1.76 -7.05
C ALA A 247 5.48 2.32 -5.63
N LEU A 248 4.22 2.42 -5.20
CA LEU A 248 3.83 2.90 -3.86
C LEU A 248 3.79 1.79 -2.80
N PHE A 249 3.86 0.52 -3.19
CA PHE A 249 3.72 -0.60 -2.26
C PHE A 249 4.73 -0.52 -1.10
N GLY A 250 4.24 -0.76 0.11
CA GLY A 250 5.04 -0.70 1.34
C GLY A 250 5.35 0.70 1.88
N ASN A 251 4.95 1.78 1.20
CA ASN A 251 5.34 3.15 1.56
C ASN A 251 4.22 4.00 2.17
N GLU A 252 3.04 3.44 2.46
CA GLU A 252 1.90 4.19 3.02
C GLU A 252 2.28 5.03 4.25
N GLU A 253 2.96 4.42 5.22
CA GLU A 253 3.28 5.08 6.49
C GLU A 253 4.16 6.32 6.28
N SER A 254 5.06 6.27 5.29
CA SER A 254 5.92 7.39 4.92
C SER A 254 5.14 8.60 4.42
N PHE A 255 4.11 8.39 3.59
CA PHE A 255 3.23 9.46 3.11
C PHE A 255 2.35 10.03 4.22
N LEU A 256 1.86 9.17 5.13
CA LEU A 256 1.13 9.63 6.32
C LEU A 256 2.01 10.50 7.22
N ASN A 257 3.27 10.09 7.43
CA ASN A 257 4.24 10.85 8.21
C ASN A 257 4.55 12.21 7.58
N LEU A 258 4.71 12.25 6.25
CA LEU A 258 4.91 13.49 5.50
C LEU A 258 3.72 14.43 5.66
N LEU A 259 2.48 13.94 5.45
CA LEU A 259 1.27 14.75 5.59
C LEU A 259 1.14 15.34 6.99
N ASP A 260 1.38 14.54 8.02
CA ASP A 260 1.32 14.99 9.41
C ASP A 260 2.41 16.02 9.73
N THR A 261 3.61 15.84 9.15
CA THR A 261 4.72 16.78 9.29
C THR A 261 4.39 18.12 8.63
N LYS A 262 3.92 18.13 7.38
CA LYS A 262 3.48 19.34 6.66
C LYS A 262 2.40 20.09 7.44
N LYS A 263 1.31 19.40 7.80
CA LYS A 263 0.21 19.99 8.59
C LYS A 263 0.67 20.53 9.95
N SER A 264 1.66 19.89 10.57
CA SER A 264 2.21 20.38 11.83
C SER A 264 3.06 21.64 11.66
N LEU A 265 3.81 21.77 10.56
CA LEU A 265 4.64 22.94 10.26
C LEU A 265 3.76 24.12 9.84
N GLU A 266 2.77 23.89 8.97
CA GLU A 266 1.78 24.91 8.57
C GLU A 266 1.05 25.52 9.78
N ARG A 267 0.66 24.70 10.76
CA ARG A 267 0.09 25.19 12.03
C ARG A 267 1.14 25.90 12.89
N GLY A 268 2.38 25.44 12.86
CA GLY A 268 3.52 25.99 13.59
C GLY A 268 3.82 27.44 13.21
N ARG A 269 3.66 27.82 11.94
CA ARG A 269 3.86 29.19 11.43
C ARG A 269 3.11 30.27 12.22
N THR A 270 2.02 29.89 12.86
CA THR A 270 1.20 30.80 13.68
C THR A 270 1.69 30.99 15.12
N LYS A 271 2.73 30.26 15.55
CA LYS A 271 3.23 30.21 16.93
C LYS A 271 4.77 30.25 16.97
N ASN A 272 5.35 31.47 16.92
CA ASN A 272 6.77 31.78 17.14
C ASN A 272 7.73 30.62 16.85
N GLU A 273 8.02 30.41 15.57
CA GLU A 273 8.84 29.31 15.09
C GLU A 273 10.35 29.53 15.34
N SER A 274 11.12 28.45 15.19
CA SER A 274 12.57 28.48 15.34
C SER A 274 13.27 29.30 14.24
N TRP A 275 12.63 29.48 13.07
CA TRP A 275 13.04 30.38 12.00
C TRP A 275 11.89 30.62 11.01
N ASP A 276 11.99 31.69 10.22
CA ASP A 276 11.01 32.10 9.20
C ASP A 276 11.21 31.30 7.91
N TYR A 277 10.40 30.26 7.69
CA TYR A 277 10.42 29.39 6.52
C TYR A 277 9.13 29.51 5.70
N ASP A 278 9.24 29.37 4.38
CA ASP A 278 8.13 29.59 3.45
C ASP A 278 7.61 28.27 2.83
N ASP A 279 6.74 28.38 1.82
CA ASP A 279 6.16 27.22 1.14
C ASP A 279 7.20 26.47 0.29
N MET A 280 8.25 27.14 -0.20
CA MET A 280 9.34 26.48 -0.92
C MET A 280 10.18 25.63 0.04
N ASP A 281 10.42 26.10 1.27
CA ASP A 281 11.09 25.28 2.28
C ASP A 281 10.30 24.01 2.64
N ILE A 282 8.97 24.11 2.73
CA ILE A 282 8.11 22.93 2.96
C ILE A 282 8.13 21.99 1.74
N ALA A 283 8.15 22.54 0.52
CA ALA A 283 8.26 21.76 -0.71
C ALA A 283 9.61 21.00 -0.74
N ASP A 284 10.71 21.66 -0.42
CA ASP A 284 12.04 21.02 -0.27
C ASP A 284 12.01 19.89 0.76
N LEU A 285 11.38 20.10 1.93
CA LEU A 285 11.20 19.05 2.94
C LEU A 285 10.46 17.84 2.37
N GLN A 286 9.40 18.08 1.61
CA GLN A 286 8.68 17.00 0.93
C GLN A 286 9.56 16.26 -0.07
N LEU A 287 10.39 16.94 -0.86
CA LEU A 287 11.33 16.29 -1.77
C LEU A 287 12.31 15.40 -1.00
N ARG A 288 12.81 15.85 0.15
CA ARG A 288 13.66 15.00 1.02
C ARG A 288 12.92 13.77 1.51
N TYR A 289 11.65 13.87 1.89
CA TYR A 289 10.85 12.68 2.19
C TYR A 289 10.79 11.73 0.99
N PHE A 290 10.53 12.24 -0.21
CA PHE A 290 10.49 11.43 -1.44
C PHE A 290 11.82 10.72 -1.73
N ASP A 291 12.95 11.39 -1.53
CA ASP A 291 14.28 10.79 -1.71
C ASP A 291 14.49 9.60 -0.79
N TYR A 292 14.16 9.77 0.50
CA TYR A 292 14.33 8.71 1.49
C TYR A 292 13.29 7.59 1.37
N ILE A 293 12.08 7.87 0.86
CA ILE A 293 11.12 6.84 0.43
C ILE A 293 11.72 6.01 -0.70
N ARG A 294 12.26 6.66 -1.73
CA ARG A 294 12.80 5.98 -2.91
C ARG A 294 13.97 5.06 -2.56
N VAL A 295 14.85 5.49 -1.65
CA VAL A 295 15.95 4.64 -1.15
C VAL A 295 15.55 3.64 -0.06
N GLY A 296 14.25 3.48 0.24
CA GLY A 296 13.74 2.46 1.15
C GLY A 296 14.09 2.71 2.62
N LYS A 297 14.28 3.96 3.03
CA LYS A 297 14.53 4.32 4.43
C LYS A 297 13.31 3.97 5.29
N SER A 298 13.55 3.36 6.45
CA SER A 298 12.47 2.99 7.38
C SER A 298 11.70 4.22 7.87
N THR A 299 10.37 4.17 7.88
CA THR A 299 9.52 5.27 8.37
C THR A 299 9.81 5.68 9.81
N HIS A 300 10.33 4.76 10.64
CA HIS A 300 10.70 5.06 12.03
C HIS A 300 11.73 6.22 12.12
N ASP A 301 12.57 6.36 11.10
CA ASP A 301 13.63 7.35 10.99
C ASP A 301 13.12 8.75 10.57
N PHE A 302 11.91 8.84 9.99
CA PHE A 302 11.44 10.07 9.35
C PHE A 302 11.18 11.20 10.34
N ARG A 303 11.00 10.88 11.62
CA ARG A 303 10.84 11.86 12.71
C ARG A 303 12.01 12.85 12.81
N ILE A 304 13.18 12.48 12.30
CA ILE A 304 14.39 13.30 12.34
C ILE A 304 14.34 14.44 11.31
N PHE A 305 13.68 14.26 10.16
CA PHE A 305 13.61 15.31 9.14
C PHE A 305 13.02 16.61 9.68
N LYS A 306 11.91 16.54 10.41
CA LYS A 306 11.34 17.72 11.07
C LYS A 306 12.30 18.39 12.04
N LYS A 307 13.09 17.62 12.79
CA LYS A 307 14.08 18.17 13.74
C LYS A 307 15.22 18.89 13.04
N ILE A 308 15.70 18.31 11.93
CA ILE A 308 16.71 18.94 11.06
C ILE A 308 16.13 20.23 10.49
N PHE A 309 14.92 20.16 9.92
CA PHE A 309 14.20 21.28 9.31
C PHE A 309 14.08 22.49 10.25
N LEU A 310 13.75 22.26 11.52
CA LEU A 310 13.61 23.33 12.52
C LEU A 310 14.93 24.02 12.88
N ASN A 311 16.09 23.51 12.45
CA ASN A 311 17.38 24.18 12.57
C ASN A 311 17.82 24.72 11.20
N LYS A 312 17.57 26.01 10.94
CA LYS A 312 17.80 26.65 9.62
C LYS A 312 19.16 26.32 8.98
N SER A 313 20.26 26.49 9.72
CA SER A 313 21.60 26.27 9.16
C SER A 313 21.79 24.81 8.75
N ARG A 314 21.44 23.89 9.65
CA ARG A 314 21.55 22.45 9.42
C ARG A 314 20.64 21.99 8.29
N TRP A 315 19.41 22.51 8.26
CA TRP A 315 18.45 22.26 7.20
C TRP A 315 19.00 22.67 5.83
N LYS A 316 19.50 23.89 5.67
CA LYS A 316 19.99 24.38 4.38
C LYS A 316 21.20 23.56 3.89
N ASP A 317 22.13 23.20 4.78
CA ASP A 317 23.30 22.37 4.44
C ASP A 317 22.91 20.93 4.07
N PHE A 318 22.02 20.33 4.88
CA PHE A 318 21.47 18.99 4.64
C PHE A 318 20.70 18.94 3.32
N ASN A 319 19.77 19.88 3.11
CA ASN A 319 18.93 19.93 1.92
C ASN A 319 19.79 20.03 0.66
N LYS A 320 20.76 20.95 0.64
CA LYS A 320 21.69 21.12 -0.49
C LYS A 320 22.49 19.84 -0.76
N SER A 321 23.01 19.20 0.28
CA SER A 321 23.84 17.99 0.13
C SER A 321 23.03 16.80 -0.39
N VAL A 322 21.78 16.65 0.07
CA VAL A 322 20.87 15.63 -0.45
C VAL A 322 20.52 15.94 -1.91
N ASP A 323 20.22 17.20 -2.23
CA ASP A 323 19.88 17.62 -3.59
C ASP A 323 20.96 17.29 -4.60
N GLU A 324 22.21 17.66 -4.29
CA GLU A 324 23.37 17.37 -5.14
C GLU A 324 23.61 15.85 -5.29
N THR A 325 23.33 15.07 -4.25
CA THR A 325 23.48 13.60 -4.27
C THR A 325 22.42 12.95 -5.15
N VAL A 326 21.16 13.38 -4.99
CA VAL A 326 20.02 12.87 -5.76
C VAL A 326 20.12 13.28 -7.22
N GLY A 327 20.53 14.53 -7.50
CA GLY A 327 20.75 15.02 -8.85
C GLY A 327 21.76 14.15 -9.61
N LYS A 328 22.93 13.91 -9.03
CA LYS A 328 23.97 13.02 -9.61
C LYS A 328 23.45 11.61 -9.84
N ALA A 329 22.78 11.01 -8.85
CA ALA A 329 22.23 9.66 -8.99
C ALA A 329 21.16 9.58 -10.09
N SER A 330 20.36 10.64 -10.25
CA SER A 330 19.31 10.73 -11.27
C SER A 330 19.86 10.91 -12.67
N GLU A 331 20.96 11.66 -12.85
CA GLU A 331 21.64 11.83 -14.15
C GLU A 331 22.26 10.51 -14.66
N GLU A 332 22.60 9.59 -13.76
CA GLU A 332 23.23 8.32 -14.11
C GLU A 332 22.21 7.20 -14.42
N ILE A 333 20.90 7.40 -14.21
CA ILE A 333 19.87 6.41 -14.55
C ILE A 333 19.09 6.83 -15.80
N PHE A 334 18.54 5.84 -16.51
CA PHE A 334 17.71 6.10 -17.68
C PHE A 334 16.27 6.51 -17.32
N SER A 335 15.58 7.10 -18.29
CA SER A 335 14.14 7.34 -18.23
C SER A 335 13.37 6.01 -18.19
N ILE A 336 12.13 6.02 -17.68
CA ILE A 336 11.30 4.83 -17.61
C ILE A 336 11.05 4.20 -19.00
N ASP A 337 10.94 5.02 -20.06
CA ASP A 337 10.73 4.56 -21.43
C ASP A 337 11.95 3.84 -22.02
N GLU A 338 13.15 4.28 -21.64
CA GLU A 338 14.40 3.59 -22.01
C GLU A 338 14.51 2.24 -21.29
N TYR A 339 14.13 2.17 -20.01
CA TYR A 339 14.03 0.87 -19.31
C TYR A 339 13.00 -0.05 -19.97
N ARG A 340 11.82 0.45 -20.35
CA ARG A 340 10.81 -0.33 -21.11
C ARG A 340 11.38 -0.88 -22.42
N SER A 341 12.18 -0.08 -23.12
CA SER A 341 12.84 -0.49 -24.37
C SER A 341 13.91 -1.55 -24.15
N LYS A 342 14.63 -1.48 -23.02
CA LYS A 342 15.68 -2.44 -22.64
C LYS A 342 15.12 -3.76 -22.11
N TYR A 343 13.94 -3.73 -21.49
CA TYR A 343 13.27 -4.88 -20.88
C TYR A 343 11.85 -5.08 -21.45
N PRO A 344 11.70 -5.34 -22.76
CA PRO A 344 10.39 -5.34 -23.43
C PRO A 344 9.47 -6.48 -22.96
N ASP A 345 10.05 -7.59 -22.50
CA ASP A 345 9.33 -8.78 -22.04
C ASP A 345 8.97 -8.73 -20.55
N GLU A 346 9.45 -7.71 -19.82
CA GLU A 346 9.20 -7.57 -18.39
C GLU A 346 7.88 -6.87 -18.06
N THR A 347 7.39 -7.12 -16.85
CA THR A 347 6.22 -6.44 -16.31
C THR A 347 6.56 -5.02 -15.88
N GLU A 348 5.56 -4.13 -15.81
CA GLU A 348 5.78 -2.75 -15.37
C GLU A 348 6.33 -2.67 -13.95
N ASP A 349 5.83 -3.55 -13.07
CA ASP A 349 6.30 -3.66 -11.68
C ASP A 349 7.78 -4.05 -11.64
N THR A 350 8.19 -5.03 -12.46
CA THR A 350 9.60 -5.44 -12.58
C THR A 350 10.47 -4.29 -13.10
N ILE A 351 10.00 -3.57 -14.14
CA ILE A 351 10.73 -2.46 -14.74
C ILE A 351 10.93 -1.32 -13.73
N SER A 352 9.87 -0.95 -13.01
CA SER A 352 9.92 0.04 -11.92
C SER A 352 10.89 -0.41 -10.82
N GLU A 353 10.84 -1.68 -10.42
CA GLU A 353 11.75 -2.23 -9.40
C GLU A 353 13.22 -2.17 -9.84
N ILE A 354 13.53 -2.59 -11.07
CA ILE A 354 14.88 -2.51 -11.65
C ILE A 354 15.38 -1.06 -11.62
N ARG A 355 14.58 -0.12 -12.13
CA ARG A 355 14.97 1.29 -12.19
C ARG A 355 15.19 1.91 -10.81
N ASN A 356 14.34 1.57 -9.84
CA ASN A 356 14.49 2.05 -8.46
C ASN A 356 15.71 1.41 -7.76
N ASN A 357 16.06 0.17 -8.08
CA ASN A 357 17.29 -0.46 -7.59
C ASN A 357 18.54 0.20 -8.19
N ASP A 358 18.57 0.49 -9.49
CA ASP A 358 19.68 1.22 -10.12
C ASP A 358 19.89 2.62 -9.50
N PHE A 359 18.80 3.29 -9.10
CA PHE A 359 18.88 4.54 -8.34
C PHE A 359 19.46 4.32 -6.93
N ARG A 360 18.98 3.31 -6.21
CA ARG A 360 19.43 2.96 -4.85
C ARG A 360 20.91 2.66 -4.79
N GLU A 361 21.44 1.91 -5.74
CA GLU A 361 22.87 1.58 -5.82
C GLU A 361 23.76 2.83 -5.81
N LYS A 362 23.27 3.94 -6.35
CA LYS A 362 23.97 5.23 -6.44
C LYS A 362 23.69 6.13 -5.24
N ALA A 363 22.44 6.22 -4.82
CA ALA A 363 21.98 7.22 -3.85
C ALA A 363 21.95 6.71 -2.40
N GLU A 364 21.70 5.43 -2.14
CA GLU A 364 21.36 4.95 -0.80
C GLU A 364 22.48 5.20 0.21
N LYS A 365 23.71 4.78 -0.11
CA LYS A 365 24.86 4.93 0.79
C LYS A 365 25.16 6.40 1.11
N PRO A 366 25.34 7.32 0.14
CA PRO A 366 25.61 8.72 0.45
C PRO A 366 24.45 9.38 1.21
N LEU A 367 23.19 9.10 0.85
CA LEU A 367 22.04 9.64 1.58
C LEU A 367 21.96 9.15 3.03
N ASN A 368 22.26 7.87 3.28
CA ASN A 368 22.31 7.33 4.63
C ASN A 368 23.47 7.92 5.46
N GLN A 369 24.59 8.29 4.83
CA GLN A 369 25.68 9.00 5.50
C GLN A 369 25.28 10.42 5.90
N LEU A 370 24.61 11.18 5.01
CA LEU A 370 24.10 12.52 5.32
C LEU A 370 23.09 12.46 6.47
N TYR A 371 22.14 11.53 6.39
CA TYR A 371 21.19 11.28 7.47
C TYR A 371 21.88 10.94 8.79
N GLY A 372 22.88 10.05 8.76
CA GLY A 372 23.61 9.60 9.94
C GLY A 372 24.34 10.73 10.65
N THR A 373 24.98 11.62 9.88
CA THR A 373 25.62 12.84 10.41
C THR A 373 24.63 13.73 11.15
N GLU A 374 23.46 13.96 10.56
CA GLU A 374 22.41 14.77 11.19
C GLU A 374 21.83 14.13 12.45
N ASN A 375 21.57 12.83 12.40
CA ASN A 375 21.05 12.09 13.54
C ASN A 375 22.05 12.11 14.72
N ALA A 376 23.34 11.86 14.46
CA ALA A 376 24.38 11.90 15.49
C ALA A 376 24.47 13.25 16.18
N TYR A 377 24.37 14.35 15.42
CA TYR A 377 24.32 15.70 15.97
C TYR A 377 23.10 15.92 16.87
N LEU A 378 21.90 15.51 16.44
CA LEU A 378 20.67 15.68 17.22
C LEU A 378 20.70 14.86 18.52
N VAL A 379 21.30 13.67 18.50
CA VAL A 379 21.51 12.86 19.70
C VAL A 379 22.47 13.57 20.66
N SER A 380 23.63 14.03 20.16
CA SER A 380 24.62 14.77 20.97
C SER A 380 24.00 16.01 21.63
N LYS A 381 23.21 16.79 20.88
CA LYS A 381 22.53 17.99 21.39
C LYS A 381 21.50 17.65 22.49
N ALA A 382 20.74 16.57 22.33
CA ALA A 382 19.78 16.14 23.34
C ALA A 382 20.46 15.70 24.65
N ASP A 383 21.64 15.07 24.55
CA ASP A 383 22.46 14.68 25.70
C ASP A 383 23.06 15.91 26.42
N GLU A 384 23.40 16.96 25.67
CA GLU A 384 23.84 18.26 26.20
C GLU A 384 22.70 19.02 26.91
N GLU A 385 21.50 19.00 26.35
CA GLU A 385 20.31 19.71 26.88
C GLU A 385 19.66 18.98 28.07
N THR A 386 20.06 17.75 28.39
CA THR A 386 19.62 17.03 29.58
C THR A 386 20.78 16.51 30.44
N PRO A 387 21.62 17.41 31.02
CA PRO A 387 22.78 17.02 31.83
C PRO A 387 22.46 15.99 32.92
N TYR A 388 21.26 16.10 33.52
CA TYR A 388 20.75 15.15 34.50
C TYR A 388 20.53 13.73 33.94
N LYS A 389 19.92 13.59 32.75
CA LYS A 389 19.73 12.28 32.11
C LYS A 389 21.06 11.65 31.74
N THR A 390 22.01 12.45 31.26
CA THR A 390 23.37 12.01 30.95
C THR A 390 24.07 11.49 32.20
N ALA A 391 23.97 12.22 33.33
CA ALA A 391 24.47 11.75 34.62
C ALA A 391 23.75 10.47 35.10
N GLN A 392 22.43 10.37 34.89
CA GLN A 392 21.64 9.19 35.27
C GLN A 392 22.03 7.93 34.47
N GLN A 393 22.27 8.04 33.16
CA GLN A 393 22.74 6.93 32.34
C GLN A 393 24.16 6.48 32.69
N ALA A 394 25.05 7.44 32.99
CA ALA A 394 26.41 7.14 33.47
C ALA A 394 26.36 6.36 34.79
N TYR A 395 25.51 6.78 35.73
CA TYR A 395 25.28 6.08 36.99
C TYR A 395 24.80 4.64 36.78
N GLN A 396 23.77 4.41 35.94
CA GLN A 396 23.25 3.06 35.67
C GLN A 396 24.30 2.11 35.06
N LYS A 397 25.19 2.63 34.21
CA LYS A 397 26.30 1.83 33.64
C LYS A 397 27.33 1.46 34.70
N LEU A 398 27.66 2.38 35.61
CA LEU A 398 28.59 2.13 36.72
C LEU A 398 28.00 1.18 37.76
N GLU A 399 26.69 1.26 38.03
CA GLU A 399 25.99 0.33 38.91
C GLU A 399 26.04 -1.11 38.37
N LYS A 400 25.75 -1.30 37.08
CA LYS A 400 25.89 -2.61 36.42
C LYS A 400 27.32 -3.15 36.48
N LEU A 401 28.31 -2.29 36.30
CA LEU A 401 29.72 -2.66 36.45
C LEU A 401 30.01 -3.11 37.89
N SER A 402 29.49 -2.41 38.90
CA SER A 402 29.61 -2.80 40.32
C SER A 402 29.02 -4.19 40.55
N THR A 403 27.79 -4.44 40.09
CA THR A 403 27.14 -5.75 40.22
C THR A 403 27.93 -6.86 39.54
N PHE A 404 28.56 -6.57 38.39
CA PHE A 404 29.41 -7.54 37.70
C PHE A 404 30.69 -7.88 38.50
N LEU A 405 31.30 -6.88 39.15
CA LEU A 405 32.48 -7.09 40.01
C LEU A 405 32.13 -7.90 41.27
N ASP A 406 30.93 -7.73 41.80
CA ASP A 406 30.43 -8.50 42.96
C ASP A 406 30.28 -10.01 42.66
N LEU A 407 30.16 -10.38 41.37
CA LEU A 407 30.06 -11.78 40.92
C LEU A 407 31.42 -12.49 40.74
N GLY A 408 32.54 -11.79 40.97
CA GLY A 408 33.89 -12.37 41.07
C GLY A 408 34.94 -11.70 40.17
N LEU A 409 36.01 -11.18 40.79
CA LEU A 409 37.12 -10.47 40.12
C LEU A 409 38.02 -11.38 39.27
N ASP A 410 38.05 -12.68 39.58
CA ASP A 410 38.91 -13.69 38.95
C ASP A 410 38.58 -13.95 37.47
N ARG A 411 37.45 -13.40 36.99
CA ARG A 411 36.93 -13.57 35.63
C ARG A 411 37.34 -12.43 34.68
N ILE A 412 38.12 -11.45 35.14
CA ILE A 412 38.46 -10.24 34.39
C ILE A 412 39.93 -10.29 33.97
N SER A 413 40.19 -10.47 32.68
CA SER A 413 41.54 -10.56 32.10
C SER A 413 42.36 -9.28 32.20
N ASP A 414 41.72 -8.12 32.38
CA ASP A 414 42.33 -6.79 32.30
C ASP A 414 42.00 -5.91 33.51
N LEU A 415 42.09 -6.48 34.73
CA LEU A 415 41.71 -5.80 35.97
C LEU A 415 42.48 -4.47 36.18
N ASP A 416 43.77 -4.43 35.86
CA ASP A 416 44.58 -3.21 36.00
C ASP A 416 44.13 -2.09 35.05
N LYS A 417 43.80 -2.42 33.80
CA LYS A 417 43.27 -1.44 32.84
C LYS A 417 41.89 -0.94 33.26
N LEU A 418 41.06 -1.81 33.82
CA LEU A 418 39.76 -1.44 34.37
C LEU A 418 39.91 -0.49 35.57
N LEU A 419 40.83 -0.79 36.49
CA LEU A 419 41.13 0.05 37.65
C LEU A 419 41.59 1.45 37.22
N ASP A 420 42.47 1.53 36.22
CA ASP A 420 42.93 2.81 35.67
C ASP A 420 41.78 3.59 35.04
N LYS A 421 40.87 2.91 34.32
CA LYS A 421 39.68 3.55 33.77
C LYS A 421 38.73 4.08 34.85
N VAL A 422 38.55 3.33 35.94
CA VAL A 422 37.74 3.78 37.10
C VAL A 422 38.38 5.02 37.75
N ARG A 423 39.70 5.06 37.90
CA ARG A 423 40.41 6.24 38.41
C ARG A 423 40.24 7.47 37.50
N GLU A 424 40.26 7.29 36.18
CA GLU A 424 39.97 8.37 35.22
C GLU A 424 38.54 8.90 35.37
N ILE A 425 37.55 7.99 35.50
CA ILE A 425 36.15 8.35 35.71
C ILE A 425 35.99 9.13 37.02
N GLN A 426 36.62 8.68 38.12
CA GLN A 426 36.57 9.37 39.41
C GLN A 426 37.12 10.80 39.33
N LYS A 427 38.26 11.01 38.63
CA LYS A 427 38.82 12.34 38.39
C LYS A 427 37.87 13.22 37.57
N LEU A 428 37.22 12.66 36.55
CA LEU A 428 36.22 13.36 35.73
C LEU A 428 35.00 13.78 36.55
N VAL A 429 34.46 12.89 37.38
CA VAL A 429 33.33 13.19 38.29
C VAL A 429 33.70 14.29 39.27
N GLY A 430 34.91 14.26 39.85
CA GLY A 430 35.40 15.33 40.72
C GLY A 430 35.44 16.70 40.02
N LYS A 431 35.93 16.75 38.78
CA LYS A 431 35.93 17.98 37.97
C LYS A 431 34.53 18.48 37.63
N ILE A 432 33.59 17.57 37.37
CA ILE A 432 32.18 17.92 37.10
C ILE A 432 31.54 18.49 38.37
N LYS A 433 31.75 17.86 39.52
CA LYS A 433 31.25 18.33 40.82
C LYS A 433 31.72 19.75 41.12
N MET A 434 33.01 20.04 40.93
CA MET A 434 33.58 21.40 41.10
C MET A 434 33.01 22.48 40.17
N LYS A 435 32.31 22.09 39.09
CA LYS A 435 31.66 23.03 38.17
C LYS A 435 30.19 23.26 38.49
N ILE A 436 29.59 22.37 39.30
CA ILE A 436 28.16 22.39 39.65
C ILE A 436 27.97 22.95 41.07
N ASP A 437 28.86 22.60 42.00
CA ASP A 437 29.00 23.22 43.33
C ASP A 437 29.71 24.57 43.20
#